data_AF-A0A846B9Z5-F1
#
_entry.id   AF-A0A846B9Z5-F1
#
_cell.length_a   1.000
_cell.length_b   1.000
_cell.length_c   1.000
_cell.angle_alpha   90.00
_cell.angle_beta   90.00
_cell.angle_gamma   90.00
#
_symmetry.space_group_name_H-M   'P 1'
#
loop_
_entity.id
_entity.type
_entity.pdbx_description
1 polymer ?
#
loop_
_entity_poly.entity_id
_entity_poly.type
_entity_poly.pdbx_seq_one_letter_code
_entity_poly.pdbx_strand_id
1 'polypeptide(L)' 'MQKIGMSYEGCRRQHILKWGKFEDLELYGILQSDWKLNFS' A
#
# COMPACT_ATOMS: atom_id res chain seq x y z
N MET A 1 0.13 -5.33 -4.40
CA MET A 1 1.14 -5.27 -3.32
C MET A 1 1.19 -6.55 -2.47
N GLN A 2 0.08 -7.25 -2.22
CA GLN A 2 0.09 -8.50 -1.44
C GLN A 2 0.96 -9.63 -2.02
N LYS A 3 1.00 -9.79 -3.35
CA LYS A 3 1.86 -10.79 -4.01
C LYS A 3 3.36 -10.58 -3.81
N ILE A 4 3.78 -9.38 -3.42
CA ILE A 4 5.18 -9.04 -3.10
C ILE A 4 5.42 -8.99 -1.58
N GLY A 5 4.51 -9.57 -0.79
CA GLY A 5 4.62 -9.68 0.66
C GLY A 5 4.09 -8.49 1.46
N MET A 6 3.54 -7.46 0.83
CA MET A 6 2.99 -6.30 1.55
C MET A 6 1.56 -6.53 2.05
N SER A 7 1.28 -6.16 3.28
CA SER A 7 -0.04 -6.24 3.91
C SER A 7 -0.90 -5.03 3.57
N TYR A 8 -2.22 -5.23 3.43
CA TYR A 8 -3.18 -4.15 3.23
C TYR A 8 -3.51 -3.49 4.58
N GLU A 9 -3.34 -2.18 4.66
CA GLU A 9 -3.51 -1.42 5.90
C GLU A 9 -4.74 -0.51 5.87
N GLY A 10 -5.39 -0.35 4.71
CA GLY A 10 -6.65 0.36 4.58
C GLY A 10 -6.77 1.13 3.26
N CYS A 11 -7.91 1.81 3.09
CA CYS A 11 -8.16 2.66 1.94
C CYS A 11 -8.65 4.02 2.41
N ARG A 12 -7.99 5.09 1.94
CA ARG A 12 -8.42 6.47 2.15
C ARG A 12 -9.15 6.95 0.90
N ARG A 13 -10.47 7.03 1.00
CA ARG A 13 -11.31 7.45 -0.12
C ARG A 13 -11.12 8.93 -0.44
N GLN A 14 -11.02 9.25 -1.72
CA GLN A 14 -10.95 10.63 -2.25
C GLN A 14 -9.85 11.49 -1.59
N HIS A 15 -8.78 10.86 -1.12
CA HIS A 15 -7.78 11.55 -0.31
C HIS A 15 -6.82 12.39 -1.14
N ILE A 16 -6.67 12.07 -2.43
CA ILE A 16 -5.76 12.75 -3.35
C ILE A 16 -6.54 13.34 -4.53
N LEU A 17 -6.21 14.58 -4.90
CA LEU A 17 -6.70 15.22 -6.13
C LEU A 17 -5.64 15.08 -7.21
N LYS A 18 -5.91 14.24 -8.21
CA LYS A 18 -5.01 14.04 -9.34
C LYS A 18 -5.76 14.37 -10.61
N TRP A 19 -5.20 15.28 -11.41
CA TRP A 19 -5.74 15.69 -12.71
C TRP A 19 -7.23 16.10 -12.64
N GLY A 20 -7.63 16.79 -11.58
CA GLY A 20 -9.00 17.26 -11.37
C GLY A 20 -10.00 16.20 -10.90
N LYS A 21 -9.55 14.98 -10.54
CA LYS A 21 -10.39 13.94 -9.94
C LYS A 21 -9.86 13.53 -8.57
N PHE A 22 -10.78 13.33 -7.63
CA PHE A 22 -10.43 12.73 -6.35
C PHE A 22 -10.33 11.22 -6.51
N GLU A 23 -9.17 10.67 -6.16
CA GLU A 23 -8.89 9.23 -6.23
C GLU A 23 -8.78 8.63 -4.83
N ASP A 24 -9.14 7.36 -4.75
CA ASP A 24 -8.99 6.55 -3.55
C ASP A 24 -7.55 6.05 -3.45
N LEU A 25 -6.97 6.11 -2.25
CA LEU A 25 -5.61 5.66 -1.99
C LEU A 25 -5.64 4.39 -1.14
N GLU A 26 -5.27 3.27 -1.74
CA GLU A 26 -5.02 2.03 -0.99
C GLU A 26 -3.63 2.06 -0.34
N LEU A 27 -3.60 1.82 0.96
CA LEU A 27 -2.39 1.79 1.78
C LEU A 27 -1.93 0.35 1.96
N TYR A 28 -0.66 0.12 1.66
CA TYR A 28 0.01 -1.14 1.88
C TYR A 28 1.33 -0.91 2.61
N GLY A 29 1.61 -1.76 3.59
CA GLY A 29 2.84 -1.73 4.37
C GLY A 29 3.55 -3.08 4.36
N ILE A 30 4.85 -3.08 4.62
CA ILE A 30 5.64 -4.29 4.84
C ILE A 30 6.64 -4.02 5.95
N LEU A 31 6.72 -4.94 6.92
CA LEU A 31 7.69 -4.83 7.99
C LEU A 31 9.08 -5.20 7.47
N GLN A 32 10.11 -4.57 8.01
CA GLN A 32 11.49 -4.86 7.64
C GLN A 32 11.85 -6.33 7.91
N SER A 33 11.34 -6.91 8.99
CA SER A 33 11.49 -8.34 9.31
C SER A 33 10.96 -9.21 8.18
N ASP A 34 9.76 -8.93 7.73
CA ASP A 34 9.03 -9.74 6.74
C ASP A 34 9.66 -9.58 5.36
N TRP A 35 10.15 -8.39 5.04
CA TRP A 35 10.96 -8.17 3.84
C TRP A 35 12.26 -9.00 3.88
N LYS A 36 13.01 -8.95 4.98
CA LYS A 36 14.26 -9.73 5.10
C LYS A 36 14.05 -11.23 5.02
N LEU A 37 12.91 -11.74 5.52
CA LEU A 37 12.54 -13.16 5.44
C LEU A 37 12.16 -13.61 4.02
N ASN A 38 11.46 -12.76 3.25
CA ASN A 38 10.97 -13.13 1.93
C ASN A 38 12.00 -12.93 0.79
N PHE A 39 13.08 -12.19 1.04
CA PHE A 39 14.08 -11.83 0.02
C PHE A 39 15.53 -12.16 0.43
N SER A 40 15.73 -13.11 1.36
CA SER A 40 17.03 -13.70 1.72
C SER A 40 17.21 -15.08 1.10
#